data_AF-A0A497CMR0-F1
#
_entry.id   AF-A0A497CMR0-F1
#
_cell.length_a   1.000
_cell.length_b   1.000
_cell.length_c   1.000
_cell.angle_alpha   90.00
_cell.angle_beta   90.00
_cell.angle_gamma   90.00
#
_symmetry.space_group_name_H-M   'P 1'
#
loop_
_entity.id
_entity.type
_entity.pdbx_description
1 polymer ?
#
loop_
_entity_poly.entity_id
_entity_poly.type
_entity_poly.pdbx_seq_one_letter_code
_entity_poly.pdbx_strand_id
1 'polypeptide(L)'
;GVDAGAAYNAENYAQPDSTPNYYTHNSFEGFFGTDLNLYDIGDFSLSTTARAFPSFTESGRWRVDFNLDTKYDLPLEFYIKIGFSMNYDNQPVTEGSEMDYTLHTGVGWEWP
;
A
#
# COMPACT_ATOMS: atom_id res chain seq x y z
N GLY A 1 3.87 5.71 14.30
CA GLY A 1 2.78 5.52 15.26
C GLY A 1 2.05 4.23 14.98
N VAL A 2 0.82 4.16 15.49
CA VAL A 2 -0.12 3.07 15.23
C VAL A 2 -1.44 3.68 14.78
N ASP A 3 -2.10 3.06 13.82
CA ASP A 3 -3.39 3.51 13.29
C ASP A 3 -4.36 2.34 13.15
N ALA A 4 -5.66 2.65 13.17
CA ALA A 4 -6.72 1.69 12.91
C ALA A 4 -7.99 2.41 12.48
N GLY A 5 -8.86 1.72 11.75
CA GLY A 5 -10.16 2.25 11.31
C GLY A 5 -10.99 1.20 10.60
N ALA A 6 -12.08 1.64 9.98
CA ALA A 6 -12.95 0.79 9.18
C ALA A 6 -13.60 1.59 8.04
N ALA A 7 -13.99 0.89 6.98
CA ALA A 7 -14.60 1.47 5.79
C ALA A 7 -15.75 0.59 5.31
N TYR A 8 -16.81 1.24 4.82
CA TYR A 8 -17.91 0.60 4.10
C TYR A 8 -17.90 1.10 2.66
N ASN A 9 -17.84 0.19 1.69
CA ASN A 9 -17.86 0.47 0.28
C ASN A 9 -19.16 -0.08 -0.33
N ALA A 10 -19.79 0.69 -1.19
CA ALA A 10 -20.95 0.28 -1.96
C ALA A 10 -20.69 0.58 -3.43
N GLU A 11 -20.42 -0.46 -4.20
CA GLU A 11 -19.96 -0.40 -5.57
C GLU A 11 -21.02 -1.00 -6.50
N ASN A 12 -21.17 -0.41 -7.69
CA ASN A 12 -22.01 -0.96 -8.74
C ASN A 12 -21.16 -1.16 -9.98
N TYR A 13 -21.10 -2.40 -10.46
CA TYR A 13 -20.30 -2.76 -11.60
C TYR A 13 -21.20 -3.04 -12.79
N ALA A 14 -20.92 -2.38 -13.91
CA ALA A 14 -21.54 -2.74 -15.18
C ALA A 14 -21.04 -4.12 -15.60
N GLN A 15 -21.97 -5.02 -15.91
CA GLN A 15 -21.64 -6.35 -16.40
C GLN A 15 -22.29 -6.51 -17.78
N PRO A 16 -21.54 -6.19 -18.85
CA PRO A 16 -21.97 -6.46 -20.21
C PRO A 16 -22.39 -7.93 -20.32
N ASP A 17 -23.47 -8.20 -21.04
CA ASP A 17 -23.98 -9.56 -21.31
C ASP A 17 -24.63 -10.30 -20.12
N SER A 18 -25.05 -9.57 -19.06
CA SER A 18 -25.89 -10.10 -17.97
C SER A 18 -27.22 -9.35 -17.82
N THR A 19 -28.25 -10.02 -17.26
CA THR A 19 -29.55 -9.39 -16.90
C THR A 19 -29.83 -9.62 -15.41
N PRO A 20 -29.81 -8.56 -14.56
CA PRO A 20 -29.57 -7.15 -14.87
C PRO A 20 -28.13 -6.87 -15.34
N ASN A 21 -27.93 -5.82 -16.14
CA ASN A 21 -26.61 -5.43 -16.69
C ASN A 21 -25.69 -4.74 -15.67
N TYR A 22 -25.99 -4.90 -14.39
CA TYR A 22 -25.22 -4.39 -13.27
C TYR A 22 -25.31 -5.38 -12.11
N TYR A 23 -24.24 -5.45 -11.31
CA TYR A 23 -24.30 -6.08 -10.00
C TYR A 23 -23.82 -5.10 -8.93
N THR A 24 -24.46 -5.14 -7.77
CA THR A 24 -24.09 -4.35 -6.60
C THR A 24 -23.20 -5.18 -5.70
N HIS A 25 -22.06 -4.61 -5.29
CA HIS A 25 -21.12 -5.21 -4.35
C HIS A 25 -20.93 -4.27 -3.17
N ASN A 26 -21.29 -4.73 -1.97
CA ASN A 26 -21.09 -3.98 -0.75
C ASN A 26 -20.05 -4.70 0.10
N SER A 27 -19.03 -3.97 0.55
CA SER A 27 -17.98 -4.50 1.42
C SER A 27 -17.80 -3.66 2.68
N PHE A 28 -17.57 -4.32 3.81
CA PHE A 28 -17.19 -3.69 5.07
C PHE A 28 -15.86 -4.27 5.53
N GLU A 29 -14.87 -3.40 5.73
CA GLU A 29 -13.50 -3.78 6.03
C GLU A 29 -12.95 -2.95 7.18
N GLY A 30 -12.14 -3.59 8.03
CA GLY A 30 -11.34 -2.90 9.03
C GLY A 30 -9.92 -2.67 8.51
N PHE A 31 -9.16 -1.80 9.17
CA PHE A 31 -7.72 -1.78 9.03
C PHE A 31 -7.04 -1.52 10.37
N PHE A 32 -5.81 -1.99 10.48
CA PHE A 32 -4.88 -1.59 11.52
C PHE A 32 -3.48 -1.52 10.91
N GLY A 33 -2.66 -0.63 11.45
CA GLY A 33 -1.38 -0.30 10.87
C GLY A 33 -0.38 0.26 11.84
N THR A 34 0.86 0.25 11.36
CA THR A 34 1.99 0.89 12.01
C THR A 34 2.73 1.74 11.00
N ASP A 35 3.16 2.91 11.42
CA ASP A 35 4.02 3.79 10.65
C ASP A 35 5.30 4.09 11.45
N LEU A 36 6.42 4.22 10.77
CA LEU A 36 7.68 4.70 11.35
C LEU A 36 8.30 5.68 10.37
N ASN A 37 8.53 6.89 10.82
CA ASN A 37 9.22 7.92 10.06
C ASN A 37 10.40 8.44 10.88
N LEU A 38 11.60 8.05 10.48
CA LEU A 38 12.87 8.52 11.01
C LEU A 38 13.47 9.45 9.96
N TYR A 39 13.21 10.73 10.13
CA TYR A 39 13.74 11.77 9.26
C TYR A 39 15.08 12.26 9.78
N ASP A 40 16.08 12.36 8.90
CA ASP A 40 17.38 12.99 9.16
C ASP A 40 18.11 12.43 10.40
N ILE A 41 18.16 11.10 10.52
CA ILE A 41 18.91 10.41 11.58
C ILE A 41 20.38 10.25 11.17
N GLY A 42 21.12 11.36 11.24
CA GLY A 42 22.44 11.46 10.63
C GLY A 42 22.30 11.46 9.10
N ASP A 43 23.15 10.72 8.40
CA ASP A 43 23.11 10.65 6.93
C ASP A 43 21.98 9.74 6.39
N PHE A 44 20.99 9.36 7.21
CA PHE A 44 19.98 8.37 6.85
C PHE A 44 18.57 8.87 7.13
N SER A 45 17.64 8.58 6.22
CA SER A 45 16.21 8.73 6.45
C SER A 45 15.49 7.43 6.09
N LEU A 46 14.48 7.10 6.89
CA LEU A 46 13.66 5.91 6.74
C LEU A 46 12.19 6.26 6.97
N SER A 47 11.33 5.92 6.00
CA SER A 47 9.88 5.90 6.16
C SER A 47 9.40 4.48 5.88
N THR A 48 8.61 3.91 6.78
CA THR A 48 7.97 2.62 6.53
C THR A 48 6.55 2.63 7.07
N THR A 49 5.67 1.97 6.33
CA THR A 49 4.27 1.76 6.72
C THR A 49 3.91 0.30 6.47
N ALA A 50 3.16 -0.28 7.40
CA ALA A 50 2.58 -1.60 7.25
C ALA A 50 1.12 -1.52 7.70
N ARG A 51 0.20 -1.98 6.85
CA ARG A 51 -1.24 -2.03 7.15
C ARG A 51 -1.81 -3.37 6.77
N ALA A 52 -2.72 -3.87 7.60
CA ALA A 52 -3.48 -5.08 7.33
C ALA A 52 -4.98 -4.77 7.36
N PHE A 53 -5.71 -5.40 6.46
CA PHE A 53 -7.11 -5.11 6.21
C PHE A 53 -7.94 -6.41 6.22
N PRO A 54 -8.57 -6.77 7.34
CA PRO A 54 -9.53 -7.87 7.39
C PRO A 54 -10.90 -7.43 6.85
N SER A 55 -11.48 -8.23 5.94
CA SER A 55 -12.86 -8.05 5.47
C SER A 55 -13.84 -8.74 6.40
N PHE A 56 -14.94 -8.05 6.72
CA PHE A 56 -16.03 -8.57 7.55
C PHE A 56 -17.21 -9.09 6.72
N THR A 57 -17.28 -8.70 5.45
CA THR A 57 -18.33 -9.12 4.52
C THR A 57 -17.83 -10.15 3.50
N GLU A 58 -16.54 -10.14 3.18
CA GLU A 58 -15.92 -11.12 2.29
C GLU A 58 -15.14 -12.13 3.14
N SER A 59 -15.79 -13.26 3.40
CA SER A 59 -15.31 -14.24 4.36
C SER A 59 -13.89 -14.71 4.03
N GLY A 60 -12.97 -14.46 4.97
CA GLY A 60 -11.58 -14.93 4.88
C GLY A 60 -10.67 -14.05 4.01
N ARG A 61 -11.15 -12.91 3.49
CA ARG A 61 -10.29 -11.98 2.76
C ARG A 61 -9.42 -11.15 3.70
N TRP A 62 -8.14 -11.10 3.38
CA TRP A 62 -7.12 -10.30 4.05
C TRP A 62 -6.27 -9.58 3.01
N ARG A 63 -6.07 -8.28 3.23
CA ARG A 63 -5.10 -7.50 2.46
C ARG A 63 -3.98 -6.98 3.33
N VAL A 64 -2.81 -6.83 2.75
CA VAL A 64 -1.64 -6.27 3.42
C VAL A 64 -0.95 -5.29 2.48
N ASP A 65 -0.73 -4.08 2.98
CA ASP A 65 0.06 -3.06 2.30
C ASP A 65 1.34 -2.82 3.09
N PHE A 66 2.47 -2.81 2.39
CA PHE A 66 3.77 -2.48 2.95
C PHE A 66 4.49 -1.47 2.07
N ASN A 67 5.00 -0.40 2.69
CA ASN A 67 5.89 0.55 2.03
C ASN A 67 7.16 0.75 2.85
N LEU A 68 8.26 0.92 2.15
CA LEU A 68 9.58 1.23 2.68
C LEU A 68 10.24 2.25 1.75
N ASP A 69 10.61 3.40 2.28
CA ASP A 69 11.37 4.43 1.59
C ASP A 69 12.60 4.77 2.42
N THR A 70 13.76 4.77 1.77
CA THR A 70 15.03 5.08 2.41
C THR A 70 15.77 6.13 1.59
N LYS A 71 16.48 7.03 2.30
CA LYS A 71 17.44 7.97 1.73
C LYS A 71 18.75 7.81 2.50
N TYR A 72 19.86 7.81 1.79
CA TYR A 72 21.19 7.91 2.41
C TYR A 72 21.95 9.06 1.76
N ASP A 73 22.40 10.00 2.57
CA ASP A 73 23.16 11.17 2.17
C ASP A 73 24.64 10.83 2.03
N LEU A 74 25.24 11.32 0.96
CA LEU A 74 26.62 11.11 0.58
C LEU A 74 27.37 12.43 0.64
N PRO A 75 28.72 12.40 0.67
CA PRO A 75 29.51 13.61 0.51
C PRO A 75 29.16 14.36 -0.78
N LEU A 76 29.43 15.67 -0.80
CA LEU A 76 29.16 16.57 -1.93
C LEU A 76 27.65 16.71 -2.26
N GLU A 77 26.80 16.64 -1.23
CA GLU A 77 25.35 16.85 -1.34
C GLU A 77 24.64 15.84 -2.27
N PHE A 78 25.27 14.70 -2.57
CA PHE A 78 24.62 13.59 -3.25
C PHE A 78 23.77 12.78 -2.28
N TYR A 79 22.80 12.05 -2.81
CA TYR A 79 22.05 11.06 -2.06
C TYR A 79 21.64 9.88 -2.92
N ILE A 80 21.44 8.74 -2.27
CA ILE A 80 20.79 7.57 -2.87
C ILE A 80 19.43 7.34 -2.22
N LYS A 81 18.48 6.84 -3.00
CA LYS A 81 17.15 6.44 -2.53
C LYS A 81 16.86 5.02 -2.95
N ILE A 82 16.23 4.27 -2.05
CA ILE A 82 15.64 2.97 -2.35
C ILE A 82 14.24 3.00 -1.78
N GLY A 83 13.25 2.69 -2.62
CA GLY A 83 11.88 2.54 -2.20
C GLY A 83 11.28 1.23 -2.70
N PHE A 84 10.45 0.63 -1.85
CA PHE A 84 9.80 -0.65 -2.06
C PHE A 84 8.35 -0.55 -1.59
N SER A 85 7.43 -0.92 -2.48
CA SER A 85 6.00 -1.03 -2.18
C SER A 85 5.53 -2.44 -2.50
N MET A 86 4.69 -3.00 -1.64
CA MET A 86 4.10 -4.33 -1.81
C MET A 86 2.63 -4.28 -1.40
N ASN A 87 1.79 -4.89 -2.23
CA ASN A 87 0.37 -5.07 -1.98
C ASN A 87 0.06 -6.57 -2.08
N TYR A 88 -0.59 -7.11 -1.06
CA TYR A 88 -1.06 -8.49 -1.01
C TYR A 88 -2.56 -8.51 -0.81
N ASP A 89 -3.27 -9.33 -1.59
CA ASP A 89 -4.70 -9.64 -1.44
C ASP A 89 -4.88 -11.14 -1.69
N ASN A 90 -5.38 -11.88 -0.70
CA ASN A 90 -5.58 -13.32 -0.85
C ASN A 90 -6.85 -13.69 -1.64
N GLN A 91 -7.69 -12.71 -1.98
CA GLN A 91 -8.89 -12.87 -2.79
C GLN A 91 -9.03 -11.69 -3.76
N PRO A 92 -8.07 -11.52 -4.70
CA PRO A 92 -8.14 -10.45 -5.69
C PRO A 92 -9.30 -10.68 -6.66
N VAL A 93 -9.81 -9.59 -7.26
CA VAL A 93 -10.79 -9.70 -8.35
C VAL A 93 -10.22 -10.48 -9.53
N THR A 94 -11.08 -11.20 -10.25
CA THR A 94 -10.72 -12.18 -11.30
C THR A 94 -9.57 -11.74 -12.21
N GLU A 95 -8.56 -12.62 -12.32
CA GLU A 95 -7.27 -12.46 -13.02
C GLU A 95 -6.21 -11.57 -12.35
N GLY A 96 -6.48 -11.00 -11.17
CA GLY A 96 -5.47 -10.28 -10.38
C GLY A 96 -4.42 -11.19 -9.73
N SER A 97 -3.19 -10.69 -9.59
CA SER A 97 -2.15 -11.34 -8.78
C SER A 97 -2.51 -11.24 -7.30
N GLU A 98 -2.21 -12.28 -6.50
CA GLU A 98 -2.33 -12.19 -5.05
C GLU A 98 -1.28 -11.24 -4.45
N MET A 99 -0.18 -10.99 -5.16
CA MET A 99 0.91 -10.13 -4.70
C MET A 99 1.46 -9.29 -5.86
N ASP A 100 1.48 -7.98 -5.65
CA ASP A 100 2.11 -7.00 -6.54
C ASP A 100 3.16 -6.19 -5.78
N TYR A 101 4.27 -5.85 -6.43
CA TYR A 101 5.31 -5.04 -5.81
C TYR A 101 6.01 -4.13 -6.81
N THR A 102 6.56 -3.03 -6.30
CA THR A 102 7.42 -2.11 -7.04
C THR A 102 8.69 -1.86 -6.25
N LEU A 103 9.84 -1.99 -6.91
CA LEU A 103 11.14 -1.57 -6.38
C LEU A 103 11.64 -0.42 -7.24
N HIS A 104 12.03 0.67 -6.61
CA HIS A 104 12.64 1.81 -7.28
C HIS A 104 13.91 2.25 -6.56
N THR A 105 14.89 2.69 -7.35
CA THR A 105 16.14 3.23 -6.83
C THR A 105 16.43 4.55 -7.53
N GLY A 106 17.08 5.47 -6.83
CA GLY A 106 17.39 6.78 -7.36
C GLY A 106 18.72 7.31 -6.83
N VAL A 107 19.38 8.13 -7.63
CA VAL A 107 20.53 8.93 -7.21
C VAL A 107 20.16 10.38 -7.49
N GLY A 108 20.42 11.27 -6.55
CA GLY A 108 20.21 12.70 -6.71
C GLY A 108 21.32 13.50 -6.06
N TRP A 109 21.25 14.81 -6.26
CA TRP A 109 22.09 15.78 -5.58
C TRP A 109 21.25 17.00 -5.21
N GLU A 110 21.61 17.65 -4.12
CA GLU A 110 21.03 18.92 -3.70
C GLU A 110 21.89 20.05 -4.29
N TRP A 111 21.27 21.20 -4.60
CA TRP A 111 21.97 22.41 -5.05
C TRP A 111 21.50 23.58 -4.17
N PRO A 112 22.36 24.57 -3.87
CA PRO A 112 22.01 25.73 -3.05
C PRO A 112 20.89 26.62 -3.60
#